data_AF-A0A1D7XL24-F1
#
_entry.id   AF-A0A1D7XL24-F1
#
_cell.length_a   1.000
_cell.length_b   1.000
_cell.length_c   1.000
_cell.angle_alpha   90.00
_cell.angle_beta   90.00
_cell.angle_gamma   90.00
#
_symmetry.space_group_name_H-M   'P 1'
#
loop_
_entity.id
_entity.type
_entity.pdbx_description
1 polymer ?
#
loop_
_entity_poly.entity_id
_entity_poly.type
_entity_poly.pdbx_seq_one_letter_code
_entity_poly.pdbx_strand_id
1 'polypeptide(L)'
;MCNDKNNLNKSNTSNKNKFNNLNKDTKYYIAIIIFSLCFLLNAIIISNSIQSLEYSCSRGFHSISNQVSNLSYSLNSLHSSNNKENKSVSQHTLSIQDAATYLGIAPDELWKVVNDPKSKIPHFQVGKSRCFFTEKGLDKWLEGTYTLNFNIK
;
A
#
# COMPACT_ATOMS: atom_id res chain seq x y z
N MET A 1 -96.41 18.60 -22.56
CA MET A 1 -95.32 18.81 -21.58
C MET A 1 -94.01 18.62 -22.34
N CYS A 2 -93.43 19.68 -22.92
CA CYS A 2 -92.40 20.58 -22.33
C CYS A 2 -91.23 19.75 -21.76
N ASN A 3 -90.12 19.54 -22.48
CA ASN A 3 -89.00 20.44 -22.88
C ASN A 3 -87.90 20.56 -21.80
N ASP A 4 -86.66 20.75 -22.30
CA ASP A 4 -85.38 21.10 -21.64
C ASP A 4 -84.39 19.95 -21.40
N LYS A 5 -83.40 19.74 -22.27
CA LYS A 5 -82.15 20.52 -22.54
C LYS A 5 -81.11 20.43 -21.42
N ASN A 6 -79.94 19.92 -21.83
CA ASN A 6 -78.60 20.37 -21.45
C ASN A 6 -78.17 20.21 -19.99
N ASN A 7 -77.23 19.28 -19.73
CA ASN A 7 -75.92 19.58 -19.12
C ASN A 7 -75.16 18.30 -18.74
N LEU A 8 -74.53 17.68 -19.73
CA LEU A 8 -73.50 16.67 -19.51
C LEU A 8 -72.20 17.18 -20.14
N ASN A 9 -71.69 18.29 -19.59
CA ASN A 9 -70.33 18.79 -19.77
C ASN A 9 -70.03 19.86 -18.71
N LYS A 10 -70.02 19.45 -17.44
CA LYS A 10 -69.57 20.31 -16.34
C LYS A 10 -68.03 20.31 -16.29
N SER A 11 -67.46 21.24 -17.06
CA SER A 11 -66.19 21.94 -16.82
C SER A 11 -65.04 21.18 -16.14
N ASN A 12 -64.16 20.57 -16.94
CA ASN A 12 -62.79 20.19 -16.53
C ASN A 12 -61.72 21.14 -17.10
N THR A 13 -62.04 22.43 -17.23
CA THR A 13 -61.14 23.43 -17.83
C THR A 13 -61.19 24.74 -17.08
N SER A 14 -60.72 24.77 -15.82
CA SER A 14 -60.57 26.05 -15.10
C SER A 14 -59.33 26.18 -14.20
N ASN A 15 -58.39 25.22 -14.24
CA ASN A 15 -57.19 25.30 -13.38
C ASN A 15 -55.86 25.52 -14.12
N LYS A 16 -55.82 25.45 -15.47
CA LYS A 16 -54.58 25.68 -16.23
C LYS A 16 -54.22 27.18 -16.42
N ASN A 17 -55.15 28.10 -16.15
CA ASN A 17 -54.94 29.53 -16.40
C ASN A 17 -54.57 30.36 -15.15
N LYS A 18 -54.63 29.77 -13.95
CA LYS A 18 -54.47 30.52 -12.70
C LYS A 18 -53.03 30.96 -12.44
N PHE A 19 -52.05 30.16 -12.89
CA PHE A 19 -50.63 30.46 -12.71
C PHE A 19 -50.12 31.55 -13.66
N ASN A 20 -50.63 31.56 -14.89
CA ASN A 20 -50.22 32.53 -15.92
C ASN A 20 -50.69 33.95 -15.59
N ASN A 21 -51.79 34.07 -14.83
CA ASN A 21 -52.37 35.35 -14.41
C ASN A 21 -51.76 35.95 -13.13
N LEU A 22 -50.73 35.31 -12.55
CA LEU A 22 -50.03 35.84 -11.37
C LEU A 22 -49.05 36.97 -11.73
N ASN A 23 -48.88 37.91 -10.81
CA ASN A 23 -47.91 38.99 -10.93
C ASN A 23 -46.47 38.44 -11.01
N LYS A 24 -45.59 39.18 -11.69
CA LYS A 24 -44.22 38.75 -11.98
C LYS A 24 -43.43 38.42 -10.70
N ASP A 25 -43.58 39.25 -9.67
CA ASP A 25 -42.89 39.08 -8.38
C ASP A 25 -43.36 37.83 -7.63
N THR A 26 -44.66 37.53 -7.68
CA THR A 26 -45.24 36.31 -7.09
C THR A 26 -44.72 35.05 -7.78
N LYS A 27 -44.51 35.10 -9.10
CA LYS A 27 -43.93 33.98 -9.86
C LYS A 27 -42.49 33.70 -9.45
N TYR A 28 -41.67 34.74 -9.25
CA TYR A 28 -40.30 34.58 -8.75
C TYR A 28 -40.26 33.99 -7.34
N TYR A 29 -41.15 34.46 -6.46
CA TYR A 29 -41.21 33.95 -5.08
C TYR A 29 -41.54 32.45 -5.04
N ILE A 30 -42.51 32.02 -5.86
CA ILE A 30 -42.86 30.61 -5.99
C ILE A 30 -41.69 29.79 -6.57
N ALA A 31 -40.98 30.33 -7.58
CA ALA A 31 -39.81 29.66 -8.15
C ALA A 31 -38.68 29.47 -7.12
N ILE A 32 -38.42 30.47 -6.26
CA ILE A 32 -37.42 30.39 -5.20
C ILE A 32 -37.80 29.32 -4.17
N ILE A 33 -39.08 29.25 -3.76
CA ILE A 33 -39.56 28.23 -2.83
C ILE A 33 -39.39 26.82 -3.42
N ILE A 34 -39.76 26.64 -4.69
CA ILE A 34 -39.62 25.35 -5.38
C ILE A 34 -38.14 24.98 -5.49
N PHE A 35 -37.27 25.92 -5.85
CA PHE A 35 -35.83 25.70 -5.95
C PHE A 35 -35.23 25.28 -4.60
N SER A 36 -35.60 25.98 -3.52
CA SER A 36 -35.21 25.63 -2.15
C SER A 36 -35.66 24.22 -1.77
N LEU A 37 -36.91 23.85 -2.08
CA LEU A 37 -37.43 22.53 -1.78
C LEU A 37 -36.70 21.42 -2.55
N CYS A 38 -36.42 21.65 -3.84
CA CYS A 38 -35.63 20.72 -4.66
C CYS A 38 -34.20 20.56 -4.12
N PHE A 39 -33.57 21.65 -3.68
CA PHE A 39 -32.23 21.61 -3.11
C PHE A 39 -32.20 20.76 -1.83
N LEU A 40 -33.22 20.91 -0.98
CA LEU A 40 -33.33 20.16 0.28
C LEU A 40 -33.56 18.66 0.04
N LEU A 41 -34.40 18.30 -0.94
CA LEU A 41 -34.59 16.92 -1.36
C LEU A 41 -33.30 16.30 -1.92
N ASN A 42 -32.57 17.05 -2.76
CA ASN A 42 -31.29 16.60 -3.30
C ASN A 42 -30.26 16.38 -2.18
N ALA A 43 -30.18 17.27 -1.19
CA ALA A 43 -29.27 17.12 -0.06
C ALA A 43 -29.54 15.83 0.73
N ILE A 44 -30.80 15.46 0.93
CA ILE A 44 -31.19 14.21 1.60
C ILE A 44 -30.73 12.99 0.79
N ILE A 45 -30.98 12.98 -0.53
CA ILE A 45 -30.58 11.88 -1.42
C ILE A 45 -29.05 11.71 -1.42
N ILE A 46 -28.31 12.83 -1.52
CA ILE A 46 -26.85 12.84 -1.52
C ILE A 46 -26.31 12.33 -0.17
N SER A 47 -26.88 12.78 0.95
CA SER A 47 -26.47 12.33 2.30
C SER A 47 -26.62 10.82 2.45
N ASN A 48 -27.78 10.26 2.06
CA ASN A 48 -28.01 8.82 2.11
C ASN A 48 -27.05 8.04 1.20
N SER A 49 -26.75 8.60 0.02
CA SER A 49 -25.81 8.00 -0.92
C SER A 49 -24.37 7.98 -0.37
N ILE A 50 -23.93 9.08 0.27
CA ILE A 50 -22.62 9.18 0.90
C ILE A 50 -22.49 8.20 2.06
N GLN A 51 -23.51 8.07 2.91
CA GLN A 51 -23.51 7.08 4.00
C GLN A 51 -23.37 5.65 3.46
N SER A 52 -24.14 5.30 2.42
CA SER A 52 -24.04 3.98 1.77
C SER A 52 -22.65 3.70 1.20
N LEU A 53 -22.05 4.72 0.57
CA LEU A 53 -20.69 4.66 0.05
C LEU A 53 -19.67 4.47 1.19
N GLU A 54 -19.81 5.18 2.29
CA GLU A 54 -18.94 5.09 3.46
C GLU A 54 -18.97 3.67 4.06
N TYR A 55 -20.16 3.09 4.25
CA TYR A 55 -20.29 1.71 4.72
C TYR A 55 -19.64 0.71 3.76
N SER A 56 -19.81 0.91 2.46
CA SER A 56 -19.27 0.02 1.42
C SER A 56 -17.75 0.11 1.32
N CYS A 57 -17.20 1.33 1.29
CA CYS A 57 -15.76 1.57 1.26
C CYS A 57 -15.09 1.13 2.56
N SER A 58 -15.65 1.46 3.73
CA SER A 58 -15.07 1.07 5.02
C SER A 58 -14.97 -0.45 5.15
N ARG A 59 -16.03 -1.19 4.77
CA ARG A 59 -15.99 -2.66 4.73
C ARG A 59 -15.02 -3.19 3.67
N GLY A 60 -15.01 -2.60 2.48
CA GLY A 60 -14.09 -3.00 1.39
C GLY A 60 -12.62 -2.80 1.77
N PHE A 61 -12.26 -1.63 2.30
CA PHE A 61 -10.91 -1.33 2.76
C PHE A 61 -10.51 -2.16 3.98
N HIS A 62 -11.43 -2.44 4.91
CA HIS A 62 -11.13 -3.35 6.02
C HIS A 62 -10.82 -4.77 5.53
N SER A 63 -11.58 -5.28 4.55
CA SER A 63 -11.30 -6.57 3.92
C SER A 63 -9.95 -6.60 3.20
N ILE A 64 -9.63 -5.54 2.45
CA ILE A 64 -8.33 -5.40 1.76
C ILE A 64 -7.19 -5.33 2.78
N SER A 65 -7.35 -4.55 3.85
CA SER A 65 -6.35 -4.44 4.92
C SER A 65 -6.06 -5.80 5.58
N ASN A 66 -7.10 -6.59 5.84
CA ASN A 66 -6.96 -7.95 6.38
C ASN A 66 -6.26 -8.88 5.38
N GLN A 67 -6.56 -8.77 4.08
CA GLN A 67 -5.86 -9.57 3.05
C GLN A 67 -4.39 -9.17 2.89
N VAL A 68 -4.07 -7.87 2.91
CA VAL A 68 -2.70 -7.35 2.78
C VAL A 68 -1.85 -7.71 4.01
N SER A 69 -2.40 -7.59 5.21
CA SER A 69 -1.72 -8.00 6.44
C SER A 69 -1.45 -9.51 6.44
N ASN A 70 -2.42 -10.33 6.07
CA ASN A 70 -2.25 -11.78 5.92
C ASN A 70 -1.27 -12.17 4.81
N LEU A 71 -1.20 -11.39 3.73
CA LEU A 71 -0.20 -11.58 2.68
C LEU A 71 1.21 -11.34 3.22
N SER A 72 1.40 -10.33 4.08
CA SER A 72 2.68 -10.06 4.71
C SER A 72 3.15 -11.22 5.60
N TYR A 73 2.24 -11.77 6.42
CA TYR A 73 2.52 -12.99 7.19
C TYR A 73 2.79 -14.20 6.30
N SER A 74 2.00 -14.38 5.24
CA SER A 74 2.18 -15.48 4.29
C SER A 74 3.53 -15.38 3.56
N LEU A 75 3.94 -14.20 3.11
CA LEU A 75 5.26 -13.96 2.50
C LEU A 75 6.39 -14.18 3.49
N ASN A 76 6.24 -13.74 4.74
CA ASN A 76 7.25 -13.98 5.78
C ASN A 76 7.37 -15.47 6.12
N SER A 77 6.24 -16.19 6.14
CA SER A 77 6.22 -17.65 6.29
C SER A 77 6.85 -18.36 5.09
N LEU A 78 6.67 -17.83 3.87
CA LEU A 78 7.29 -18.34 2.65
C LEU A 78 8.81 -18.09 2.67
N HIS A 79 9.25 -16.92 3.13
CA HIS A 79 10.66 -16.60 3.31
C HIS A 79 11.31 -17.50 4.37
N SER A 80 10.64 -17.73 5.50
CA SER A 80 11.10 -18.70 6.52
C SER A 80 11.06 -20.15 6.03
N SER A 81 10.07 -20.53 5.21
CA SER A 81 9.95 -21.87 4.63
C SER A 81 11.05 -22.14 3.60
N ASN A 82 11.38 -21.16 2.76
CA ASN A 82 12.50 -21.23 1.82
C ASN A 82 13.87 -21.23 2.53
N ASN A 83 13.94 -20.82 3.79
CA ASN A 83 15.16 -20.91 4.60
C ASN A 83 15.38 -22.30 5.24
N LYS A 84 14.44 -23.26 5.09
CA LYS A 84 14.65 -24.67 5.48
C LYS A 84 15.00 -25.61 4.33
N GLU A 85 14.73 -25.23 3.08
CA GLU A 85 15.20 -25.94 1.88
C GLU A 85 15.57 -24.94 0.79
N ASN A 86 16.69 -24.23 0.99
CA ASN A 86 17.61 -23.77 -0.06
C ASN A 86 18.62 -22.79 0.55
N LYS A 87 19.74 -23.34 1.04
CA LYS A 87 21.03 -22.64 1.08
C LYS A 87 21.47 -22.40 -0.38
N SER A 88 20.84 -21.50 -1.11
CA SER A 88 21.41 -21.01 -2.36
C SER A 88 20.85 -19.64 -2.75
N VAL A 89 21.79 -18.70 -2.92
CA VAL A 89 21.63 -17.47 -3.70
C VAL A 89 20.81 -16.32 -3.06
N SER A 90 21.22 -15.87 -1.88
CA SER A 90 21.23 -14.42 -1.62
C SER A 90 22.46 -14.03 -0.79
N GLN A 91 23.46 -13.50 -1.51
CA GLN A 91 24.54 -12.67 -1.00
C GLN A 91 25.60 -13.39 -0.14
N HIS A 92 26.66 -13.86 -0.81
CA HIS A 92 27.93 -14.33 -0.24
C HIS A 92 28.72 -13.18 0.44
N THR A 93 28.07 -12.37 1.26
CA THR A 93 28.67 -11.26 2.00
C THR A 93 28.60 -11.57 3.48
N LEU A 94 29.75 -11.71 4.12
CA LEU A 94 29.89 -12.01 5.55
C LEU A 94 30.24 -10.72 6.30
N SER A 95 29.61 -10.52 7.46
CA SER A 95 30.07 -9.52 8.42
C SER A 95 31.40 -9.96 9.04
N ILE A 96 32.10 -9.08 9.76
CA ILE A 96 33.34 -9.47 10.45
C ILE A 96 33.14 -10.61 11.45
N GLN A 97 31.98 -10.69 12.10
CA GLN A 97 31.67 -11.77 13.02
C GLN A 97 31.49 -13.10 12.28
N ASP A 98 30.78 -13.07 11.15
CA ASP A 98 30.52 -14.26 10.35
C ASP A 98 31.79 -14.74 9.63
N ALA A 99 32.62 -13.80 9.16
CA ALA A 99 33.91 -14.09 8.56
C ALA A 99 34.92 -14.65 9.57
N ALA A 100 34.94 -14.13 10.80
CA ALA A 100 35.78 -14.68 11.87
C ALA A 100 35.37 -16.10 12.22
N THR A 101 34.06 -16.35 12.30
CA THR A 101 33.49 -17.68 12.51
C THR A 101 33.84 -18.62 11.36
N TYR A 102 33.77 -18.14 10.12
CA TYR A 102 34.14 -18.89 8.91
C TYR A 102 35.62 -19.30 8.91
N LEU A 103 36.50 -18.40 9.34
CA LEU A 103 37.94 -18.63 9.43
C LEU A 103 38.37 -19.36 10.71
N GLY A 104 37.44 -19.60 11.65
CA GLY A 104 37.72 -20.25 12.92
C GLY A 104 38.59 -19.44 13.88
N ILE A 105 38.62 -18.11 13.72
CA ILE A 105 39.44 -17.19 14.54
C ILE A 105 38.56 -16.24 15.34
N ALA A 106 39.13 -15.59 16.35
CA ALA A 106 38.40 -14.61 17.12
C ALA A 106 38.17 -13.31 16.30
N PRO A 107 37.02 -12.63 16.44
CA PRO A 107 36.71 -11.43 15.66
C PRO A 107 37.71 -10.28 15.84
N ASP A 108 38.32 -10.16 17.02
CA ASP A 108 39.36 -9.18 17.32
C ASP A 108 40.68 -9.51 16.60
N GLU A 109 40.98 -10.80 16.41
CA GLU A 109 42.11 -11.26 15.59
C GLU A 109 41.88 -10.96 14.12
N LEU A 110 40.67 -11.19 13.61
CA LEU A 110 40.32 -10.82 12.24
C LEU A 110 40.44 -9.30 12.01
N TRP A 111 40.06 -8.48 12.99
CA TRP A 111 40.29 -7.02 12.93
C TRP A 111 41.77 -6.64 12.85
N LYS A 112 42.65 -7.35 13.56
CA LYS A 112 44.11 -7.13 13.47
C LYS A 112 44.61 -7.50 12.06
N VAL A 113 44.11 -8.60 11.50
CA VAL A 113 44.45 -9.09 10.16
C VAL A 113 43.97 -8.14 9.06
N VAL A 114 42.81 -7.51 9.22
CA VAL A 114 42.28 -6.50 8.28
C VAL A 114 43.11 -5.21 8.32
N ASN A 115 43.58 -4.82 9.51
CA ASN A 115 44.37 -3.61 9.70
C ASN A 115 45.88 -3.81 9.40
N ASP A 116 46.34 -5.05 9.21
CA ASP A 116 47.72 -5.33 8.82
C ASP A 116 47.91 -5.15 7.30
N PRO A 117 48.74 -4.19 6.85
CA PRO A 117 48.99 -3.96 5.43
C PRO A 117 49.66 -5.15 4.71
N LYS A 118 50.22 -6.13 5.44
CA LYS A 118 50.84 -7.32 4.86
C LYS A 118 49.86 -8.46 4.57
N SER A 119 48.72 -8.48 5.26
CA SER A 119 47.74 -9.58 5.20
C SER A 119 47.00 -9.66 3.86
N LYS A 120 46.73 -8.51 3.22
CA LYS A 120 46.01 -8.39 1.94
C LYS A 120 44.67 -9.17 1.91
N ILE A 121 44.00 -9.30 3.05
CA ILE A 121 42.70 -9.98 3.12
C ILE A 121 41.65 -9.19 2.30
N PRO A 122 40.89 -9.85 1.40
CA PRO A 122 39.91 -9.17 0.56
C PRO A 122 38.69 -8.79 1.38
N HIS A 123 38.54 -7.49 1.61
CA HIS A 123 37.43 -6.89 2.33
C HIS A 123 36.94 -5.64 1.61
N PHE A 124 35.70 -5.24 1.88
CA PHE A 124 35.17 -3.96 1.45
C PHE A 124 34.58 -3.22 2.64
N GLN A 125 34.91 -1.93 2.74
CA GLN A 125 34.48 -1.09 3.84
C GLN A 125 33.23 -0.29 3.43
N VAL A 126 32.20 -0.33 4.26
CA VAL A 126 30.97 0.46 4.06
C VAL A 126 30.84 1.47 5.19
N GLY A 127 31.18 2.71 4.90
CA GLY A 127 31.30 3.79 5.89
C GLY A 127 32.63 3.73 6.64
N LYS A 128 32.68 4.30 7.86
CA LYS A 128 33.95 4.48 8.61
C LYS A 128 34.38 3.29 9.47
N SER A 129 33.49 2.32 9.74
CA SER A 129 33.71 1.33 10.80
C SER A 129 33.19 -0.08 10.51
N ARG A 130 32.60 -0.33 9.33
CA ARG A 130 32.03 -1.64 8.99
C ARG A 130 32.78 -2.25 7.83
N CYS A 131 33.40 -3.40 8.09
CA CYS A 131 34.08 -4.22 7.09
C CYS A 131 33.22 -5.43 6.76
N PHE A 132 33.12 -5.71 5.48
CA PHE A 132 32.39 -6.85 4.93
C PHE A 132 33.33 -7.67 4.07
N PHE A 133 33.09 -8.98 4.05
CA PHE A 133 33.90 -9.96 3.34
C PHE A 133 33.03 -10.69 2.36
N THR A 134 33.63 -11.21 1.30
CA THR A 134 32.93 -12.18 0.45
C THR A 134 33.48 -13.56 0.71
N GLU A 135 32.63 -14.57 0.81
CA GLU A 135 33.04 -15.97 1.03
C GLU A 135 34.06 -16.40 -0.03
N LYS A 136 33.77 -16.15 -1.32
CA LYS A 136 34.68 -16.40 -2.44
C LYS A 136 36.03 -15.66 -2.33
N GLY A 137 36.04 -14.48 -1.72
CA GLY A 137 37.26 -13.71 -1.49
C GLY A 137 38.11 -14.37 -0.41
N LEU A 138 37.48 -14.78 0.69
CA LEU A 138 38.15 -15.51 1.77
C LEU A 138 38.69 -16.85 1.27
N ASP A 139 37.93 -17.58 0.46
CA ASP A 139 38.36 -18.86 -0.12
C ASP A 139 39.62 -18.69 -0.97
N LYS A 140 39.65 -17.70 -1.87
CA LYS A 140 40.84 -17.41 -2.69
C LYS A 140 42.04 -16.95 -1.86
N TRP A 141 41.79 -16.23 -0.77
CA TRP A 141 42.85 -15.79 0.14
C TRP A 141 43.41 -16.97 0.94
N LEU A 142 42.56 -17.89 1.37
CA LEU A 142 42.97 -19.16 1.97
C LEU A 142 43.76 -20.00 0.96
N GLU A 143 43.25 -20.21 -0.25
CA GLU A 143 43.94 -20.94 -1.32
C GLU A 143 45.32 -20.33 -1.63
N GLY A 144 45.41 -18.99 -1.71
CA GLY A 144 46.65 -18.27 -1.91
C GLY A 144 47.63 -18.39 -0.74
N THR A 145 47.15 -18.40 0.51
CA THR A 145 47.99 -18.59 1.70
C THR A 145 48.48 -20.03 1.85
N TYR A 146 47.71 -21.03 1.40
CA TYR A 146 48.16 -22.44 1.35
C TYR A 146 49.24 -22.71 0.27
N THR A 147 49.42 -21.82 -0.71
CA THR A 147 50.50 -21.97 -1.72
C THR A 147 51.86 -21.45 -1.25
N LEU A 148 51.98 -20.90 -0.04
CA LEU A 148 53.26 -20.52 0.56
C LEU A 148 53.50 -21.30 1.86
N ASN A 149 54.48 -22.21 1.80
CA ASN A 149 55.08 -23.01 2.88
C ASN A 149 54.51 -24.41 3.15
N PHE A 150 54.74 -25.32 2.21
CA PHE A 150 55.26 -26.64 2.58
C PHE A 150 56.70 -26.79 2.03
N ASN A 151 57.62 -26.00 2.56
CA ASN A 151 59.04 -26.37 2.49
C ASN A 151 59.33 -27.25 3.72
N ILE A 152 58.97 -28.53 3.60
CA ILE A 152 59.43 -29.56 4.53
C ILE A 152 60.85 -29.90 4.08
N LYS A 153 61.81 -29.30 4.79
CA LYS A 153 63.22 -29.67 5.00
C LYS A 153 63.92 -30.55 3.95
#